data_AF-A0A084GX67-F1
#
_entry.id   AF-A0A084GX67-F1
#
_cell.length_a   1.000
_cell.length_b   1.000
_cell.length_c   1.000
_cell.angle_alpha   90.00
_cell.angle_beta   90.00
_cell.angle_gamma   90.00
#
_symmetry.space_group_name_H-M   'P 1'
#
loop_
_entity.id
_entity.type
_entity.pdbx_description
1 polymer ?
#
loop_
_entity_poly.entity_id
_entity_poly.type
_entity_poly.pdbx_seq_one_letter_code
_entity_poly.pdbx_strand_id
1 'polypeptide(L)'
;MLDIALLIILIMGLLVGLKRGFILQFIHLAGFIIAYIVAYKYFGVLAPKLELWVPYPSFGESSSSISFFTGGNLENAYYRAVAFVILFIGTKIVLQIVGSMLDFVTYLPVLKQLNKWAGAILGFLEVYLILFILLFIGGLLPIPEVQSAMGDSGIAKVIVHHTPYFSDKVQELWIQYAPK
;
A
#
# COMPACT_ATOMS: atom_id res chain seq x y z
N MET A 1 -8.20 2.57 -19.93
CA MET A 1 -9.33 2.51 -18.95
C MET A 1 -8.85 2.61 -17.50
N LEU A 2 -7.71 1.98 -17.15
CA LEU A 2 -7.14 2.05 -15.81
C LEU A 2 -6.85 3.48 -15.32
N ASP A 3 -6.34 4.37 -16.18
CA ASP A 3 -6.09 5.78 -15.82
C ASP A 3 -7.34 6.50 -15.30
N ILE A 4 -8.48 6.30 -15.97
CA ILE A 4 -9.74 6.93 -15.55
C ILE A 4 -10.17 6.41 -14.17
N ALA A 5 -10.03 5.10 -13.94
CA ALA A 5 -10.34 4.50 -12.64
C ALA A 5 -9.42 5.06 -11.54
N LEU A 6 -8.10 5.10 -11.78
CA LEU A 6 -7.12 5.64 -10.82
C LEU A 6 -7.39 7.12 -10.52
N LEU A 7 -7.69 7.92 -11.54
CA LEU A 7 -8.00 9.33 -11.39
C LEU A 7 -9.27 9.55 -10.56
N ILE A 8 -10.32 8.78 -10.82
CA ILE A 8 -11.56 8.82 -10.03
C ILE A 8 -11.28 8.47 -8.56
N ILE A 9 -10.47 7.43 -8.30
CA ILE A 9 -10.11 7.03 -6.94
C ILE A 9 -9.30 8.12 -6.23
N LEU A 10 -8.33 8.75 -6.91
CA LEU A 10 -7.55 9.86 -6.36
C LEU A 10 -8.44 11.08 -6.04
N ILE A 11 -9.39 11.41 -6.92
CA ILE A 11 -10.38 12.47 -6.66
C ILE A 11 -11.27 12.11 -5.47
N MET A 12 -11.70 10.86 -5.34
CA MET A 12 -12.43 10.41 -4.15
C MET A 12 -11.60 10.62 -2.87
N GLY A 13 -10.29 10.36 -2.91
CA GLY A 13 -9.37 10.68 -1.80
C GLY A 13 -9.41 12.15 -1.39
N LEU A 14 -9.34 13.06 -2.37
CA LEU A 14 -9.48 14.50 -2.13
C LEU A 14 -10.82 14.85 -1.48
N LEU A 15 -11.93 14.33 -2.02
CA LEU A 15 -13.29 14.63 -1.53
C LEU A 15 -13.53 14.07 -0.13
N VAL A 16 -13.04 12.86 0.15
CA VAL A 16 -13.12 12.24 1.48
C VAL A 16 -12.31 13.05 2.48
N GLY A 17 -11.08 13.44 2.14
CA GLY A 17 -10.25 14.30 2.99
C GLY A 17 -10.89 15.67 3.26
N LEU A 18 -11.54 16.26 2.25
CA LEU A 18 -12.27 17.53 2.38
C LEU A 18 -13.46 17.42 3.35
N LYS A 19 -14.19 16.28 3.31
CA LYS A 19 -15.33 16.01 4.20
C LYS A 19 -14.89 15.74 5.64
N ARG A 20 -13.82 14.96 5.81
CA ARG A 20 -13.29 14.56 7.13
C ARG A 20 -12.52 15.69 7.83
N GLY A 21 -11.92 16.60 7.07
CA GLY A 21 -11.03 17.64 7.61
C GLY A 21 -9.66 17.09 8.02
N PHE A 22 -8.74 17.99 8.33
CA PHE A 22 -7.35 17.70 8.68
C PHE A 22 -7.22 16.73 9.86
N ILE A 23 -7.95 16.95 10.96
CA ILE A 23 -7.72 16.20 12.20
C ILE A 23 -8.01 14.71 12.02
N LEU A 24 -9.19 14.36 11.48
CA LEU A 24 -9.50 12.95 11.20
C LEU A 24 -8.61 12.38 10.13
N GLN A 25 -8.34 13.14 9.08
CA GLN A 25 -7.50 12.64 8.00
C GLN A 25 -6.07 12.38 8.48
N PHE A 26 -5.57 13.17 9.42
CA PHE A 26 -4.31 12.93 10.11
C PHE A 26 -4.36 11.65 10.96
N ILE A 27 -5.44 11.39 11.69
CA ILE A 27 -5.64 10.13 12.43
C ILE A 27 -5.61 8.92 11.49
N HIS A 28 -6.31 9.00 10.34
CA HIS A 28 -6.30 7.93 9.34
C HIS A 28 -4.89 7.71 8.75
N LEU A 29 -4.16 8.79 8.43
CA LEU A 29 -2.79 8.70 7.93
C LEU A 29 -1.82 8.17 9.00
N ALA A 30 -1.95 8.61 10.26
CA ALA A 30 -1.19 8.06 11.37
C ALA A 30 -1.48 6.56 11.54
N GLY A 31 -2.75 6.16 11.44
CA GLY A 31 -3.14 4.75 11.44
C GLY A 31 -2.54 3.95 10.28
N PHE A 32 -2.38 4.57 9.11
CA PHE A 32 -1.65 3.97 7.98
C PHE A 32 -0.18 3.72 8.35
N ILE A 33 0.49 4.70 8.94
CA ILE A 33 1.89 4.57 9.37
C ILE A 33 2.04 3.51 10.46
N ILE A 34 1.14 3.47 11.44
CA ILE A 34 1.15 2.45 12.50
C ILE A 34 0.93 1.06 11.90
N ALA A 35 -0.02 0.91 10.97
CA ALA A 35 -0.23 -0.37 10.27
C ALA A 35 1.02 -0.83 9.52
N TYR A 36 1.73 0.10 8.86
CA TYR A 36 3.02 -0.18 8.22
C TYR A 36 4.06 -0.67 9.23
N ILE A 37 4.21 0.02 10.36
CA ILE A 37 5.17 -0.36 11.41
C ILE A 37 4.86 -1.75 11.98
N VAL A 38 3.58 -2.03 12.24
CA VAL A 38 3.14 -3.35 12.74
C VAL A 38 3.45 -4.43 11.71
N ALA A 39 3.11 -4.21 10.44
CA ALA A 39 3.43 -5.15 9.36
C ALA A 39 4.95 -5.38 9.24
N TYR A 40 5.74 -4.32 9.25
CA TYR A 40 7.21 -4.38 9.25
C TYR A 40 7.78 -5.19 10.41
N LYS A 41 7.20 -5.07 11.61
CA LYS A 41 7.71 -5.77 12.79
C LYS A 41 7.36 -7.26 12.80
N TYR A 42 6.21 -7.64 12.24
CA TYR A 42 5.67 -9.00 12.39
C TYR A 42 5.65 -9.84 11.11
N PHE A 43 5.99 -9.30 9.93
CA PHE A 43 5.96 -10.08 8.68
C PHE A 43 6.85 -11.32 8.74
N GLY A 44 8.04 -11.23 9.36
CA GLY A 44 8.96 -12.37 9.50
C GLY A 44 8.41 -13.49 10.40
N VAL A 45 7.50 -13.17 11.33
CA VAL A 45 6.86 -14.15 12.22
C VAL A 45 5.67 -14.82 11.52
N LEU A 46 4.97 -14.10 10.65
CA LEU A 46 3.82 -14.63 9.93
C LEU A 46 4.21 -15.41 8.66
N ALA A 47 5.29 -15.02 7.97
CA ALA A 47 5.69 -15.60 6.69
C ALA A 47 5.79 -17.14 6.69
N PRO A 48 6.47 -17.81 7.64
CA PRO A 48 6.58 -19.27 7.62
C PRO A 48 5.23 -19.97 7.84
N LYS A 49 4.28 -19.32 8.51
CA LYS A 49 2.95 -19.88 8.75
C LYS A 49 2.08 -19.86 7.49
N LEU A 50 2.42 -19.00 6.52
CA LEU A 50 1.67 -18.87 5.27
C LEU A 50 2.00 -19.95 4.25
N GLU A 51 3.13 -20.66 4.40
CA GLU A 51 3.51 -21.79 3.53
C GLU A 51 2.39 -22.84 3.43
N LEU A 52 1.65 -23.05 4.54
CA LEU A 52 0.56 -24.01 4.61
C LEU A 52 -0.79 -23.48 4.09
N TRP A 53 -0.94 -22.17 3.91
CA TRP A 53 -2.22 -21.51 3.59
C TRP A 53 -2.25 -20.90 2.19
N VAL A 54 -1.10 -20.45 1.69
CA VAL A 54 -0.96 -19.76 0.41
C VAL A 54 0.04 -20.55 -0.44
N PRO A 55 -0.40 -21.22 -1.52
CA PRO A 55 0.52 -21.96 -2.38
C PRO A 55 1.45 -21.00 -3.12
N TYR A 56 2.73 -21.32 -3.16
CA TYR A 56 3.70 -20.59 -3.97
C TYR A 56 3.38 -20.77 -5.47
N PRO A 57 3.20 -19.69 -6.25
CA PRO A 57 2.93 -19.80 -7.67
C PRO A 57 4.17 -20.32 -8.41
N SER A 58 3.98 -21.33 -9.27
CA SER A 58 5.04 -21.78 -10.18
C SER A 58 5.29 -20.71 -11.24
N PHE A 59 6.35 -19.93 -11.08
CA PHE A 59 6.77 -19.00 -12.12
C PHE A 59 7.34 -19.79 -13.31
N GLY A 60 6.63 -19.81 -14.43
CA GLY A 60 7.13 -20.41 -15.67
C GLY A 60 8.41 -19.70 -16.15
N GLU A 61 9.30 -20.45 -16.81
CA GLU A 61 10.64 -20.04 -17.25
C GLU A 61 10.67 -18.77 -18.15
N SER A 62 9.53 -18.27 -18.61
CA SER A 62 9.40 -17.19 -19.59
C SER A 62 9.35 -15.76 -19.03
N SER A 63 9.44 -15.58 -17.71
CA SER A 63 9.32 -14.25 -17.10
C SER A 63 10.69 -13.56 -16.98
N SER A 64 11.15 -12.88 -18.02
CA SER A 64 12.43 -12.13 -18.04
C SER A 64 12.56 -11.09 -16.91
N SER A 65 11.45 -10.58 -16.39
CA SER A 65 11.39 -9.66 -15.23
C SER A 65 11.79 -10.31 -13.89
N ILE A 66 11.78 -11.65 -13.81
CA ILE A 66 12.14 -12.40 -12.58
C ILE A 66 13.66 -12.56 -12.44
N SER A 67 14.43 -12.30 -13.50
CA SER A 67 15.89 -12.41 -13.49
C SER A 67 16.57 -11.50 -12.45
N PHE A 68 15.95 -10.39 -12.05
CA PHE A 68 16.41 -9.50 -10.96
C PHE A 68 16.35 -10.14 -9.56
N PHE A 69 15.57 -11.20 -9.36
CA PHE A 69 15.35 -11.85 -8.07
C PHE A 69 16.22 -13.09 -7.84
N THR A 70 17.04 -13.48 -8.82
CA THR A 70 17.75 -14.77 -8.92
C THR A 70 18.82 -15.03 -7.85
N GLY A 71 19.17 -14.05 -7.01
CA GLY A 71 20.17 -14.19 -5.94
C GLY A 71 19.62 -14.51 -4.54
N GLY A 72 18.30 -14.44 -4.33
CA GLY A 72 17.65 -14.68 -3.03
C GLY A 72 16.58 -15.76 -3.12
N ASN A 73 16.27 -16.42 -1.99
CA ASN A 73 15.17 -17.39 -1.91
C ASN A 73 13.83 -16.71 -2.27
N LEU A 74 13.45 -16.73 -3.56
CA LEU A 74 12.22 -16.10 -4.09
C LEU A 74 10.97 -16.52 -3.32
N GLU A 75 10.91 -17.78 -2.94
CA GLU A 75 9.83 -18.35 -2.15
C GLU A 75 9.69 -17.65 -0.79
N ASN A 76 10.80 -17.48 -0.07
CA ASN A 76 10.82 -16.73 1.18
C ASN A 76 10.44 -15.26 0.99
N ALA A 77 10.91 -14.62 -0.09
CA ALA A 77 10.55 -13.25 -0.41
C ALA A 77 9.03 -13.10 -0.69
N TYR A 78 8.45 -14.05 -1.43
CA TYR A 78 7.02 -14.12 -1.69
C TYR A 78 6.22 -14.23 -0.38
N TYR A 79 6.55 -15.18 0.49
CA TYR A 79 5.84 -15.36 1.75
C TYR A 79 5.97 -14.15 2.68
N ARG A 80 7.13 -13.49 2.71
CA ARG A 80 7.33 -12.23 3.46
C ARG A 80 6.48 -11.09 2.92
N ALA A 81 6.39 -10.95 1.60
CA ALA A 81 5.54 -9.94 0.96
C ALA A 81 4.06 -10.19 1.28
N VAL A 82 3.58 -11.42 1.13
CA VAL A 82 2.18 -11.78 1.45
C VAL A 82 1.89 -11.54 2.94
N ALA A 83 2.79 -11.95 3.84
CA ALA A 83 2.66 -11.71 5.28
C ALA A 83 2.57 -10.22 5.61
N PHE A 84 3.44 -9.41 5.02
CA PHE A 84 3.44 -7.97 5.19
C PHE A 84 2.09 -7.38 4.76
N VAL A 85 1.57 -7.76 3.59
CA VAL A 85 0.29 -7.26 3.06
C VAL A 85 -0.88 -7.65 3.96
N ILE A 86 -0.94 -8.91 4.41
CA ILE A 86 -1.99 -9.39 5.31
C ILE A 86 -1.98 -8.61 6.62
N LEU A 87 -0.81 -8.46 7.25
CA LEU A 87 -0.68 -7.71 8.51
C LEU A 87 -1.01 -6.24 8.33
N PHE A 88 -0.55 -5.63 7.24
CA PHE A 88 -0.81 -4.25 6.92
C PHE A 88 -2.31 -4.00 6.75
N ILE A 89 -2.98 -4.79 5.90
CA ILE A 89 -4.42 -4.66 5.67
C ILE A 89 -5.21 -4.93 6.95
N GLY A 90 -4.92 -6.02 7.66
CA GLY A 90 -5.60 -6.37 8.91
C GLY A 90 -5.47 -5.29 9.97
N THR A 91 -4.25 -4.81 10.21
CA THR A 91 -4.00 -3.72 11.18
C THR A 91 -4.65 -2.42 10.73
N LYS A 92 -4.59 -2.09 9.44
CA LYS A 92 -5.20 -0.89 8.88
C LYS A 92 -6.72 -0.90 9.04
N ILE A 93 -7.38 -2.04 8.82
CA ILE A 93 -8.82 -2.19 9.06
C ILE A 93 -9.16 -1.92 10.52
N VAL A 94 -8.42 -2.54 11.47
CA VAL A 94 -8.62 -2.32 12.90
C VAL A 94 -8.47 -0.83 13.26
N LEU A 95 -7.38 -0.20 12.82
CA LEU A 95 -7.13 1.22 13.09
C LEU A 95 -8.11 2.15 12.40
N GLN A 96 -8.66 1.76 11.25
CA GLN A 96 -9.71 2.52 10.58
C GLN A 96 -11.02 2.48 11.36
N ILE A 97 -11.38 1.33 11.94
CA ILE A 97 -12.54 1.21 12.83
C ILE A 97 -12.32 2.12 14.05
N VAL A 98 -11.16 2.02 14.71
CA VAL A 98 -10.83 2.88 15.87
C VAL A 98 -10.84 4.35 15.50
N GLY A 99 -10.26 4.73 14.36
CA GLY A 99 -10.24 6.10 13.87
C GLY A 99 -11.64 6.66 13.61
N SER A 100 -12.55 5.84 13.06
CA SER A 100 -13.94 6.25 12.83
C SER A 100 -14.71 6.52 14.14
N MET A 101 -14.31 5.88 15.25
CA MET A 101 -14.89 6.20 16.56
C MET A 101 -14.46 7.58 17.07
N LEU A 102 -13.37 8.16 16.53
CA LEU A 102 -12.89 9.49 16.86
C LEU A 102 -13.52 10.59 16.00
N ASP A 103 -14.49 10.26 15.14
CA ASP A 103 -15.17 11.22 14.26
C ASP A 103 -15.81 12.38 15.04
N PHE A 104 -16.13 12.19 16.33
CA PHE A 104 -16.63 13.25 17.21
C PHE A 104 -15.69 14.45 17.36
N VAL A 105 -14.38 14.25 17.16
CA VAL A 105 -13.37 15.31 17.26
C VAL A 105 -13.58 16.38 16.17
N THR A 106 -14.27 16.05 15.07
CA THR A 106 -14.61 17.02 14.01
C THR A 106 -15.62 18.07 14.41
N TYR A 107 -16.40 17.85 15.46
CA TYR A 107 -17.38 18.82 15.94
C TYR A 107 -16.73 19.99 16.70
N LEU A 108 -15.42 19.91 16.99
CA LEU A 108 -14.68 20.99 17.64
C LEU A 108 -14.49 22.18 16.68
N PRO A 109 -14.94 23.40 17.05
CA PRO A 109 -14.99 24.57 16.16
C PRO A 109 -13.60 25.25 15.96
N VAL A 110 -12.57 24.49 15.57
CA VAL A 110 -11.17 24.97 15.56
C VAL A 110 -10.68 25.23 14.12
N LEU A 111 -11.24 26.25 13.44
CA LEU A 111 -10.79 26.82 12.14
C LEU A 111 -11.28 26.08 10.86
N LYS A 112 -12.39 26.54 10.27
CA LYS A 112 -13.20 25.79 9.27
C LYS A 112 -12.68 25.75 7.82
N GLN A 113 -11.73 26.59 7.40
CA GLN A 113 -11.30 26.67 5.98
C GLN A 113 -9.90 26.10 5.73
N LEU A 114 -8.89 26.48 6.52
CA LEU A 114 -7.53 25.92 6.39
C LEU A 114 -7.52 24.40 6.67
N ASN A 115 -8.36 23.97 7.61
CA ASN A 115 -8.55 22.57 8.00
C ASN A 115 -9.10 21.68 6.86
N LYS A 116 -9.92 22.24 5.95
CA LYS A 116 -10.50 21.46 4.84
C LYS A 116 -9.50 21.17 3.73
N TRP A 117 -8.72 22.17 3.31
CA TRP A 117 -7.71 21.98 2.27
C TRP A 117 -6.58 21.05 2.74
N ALA A 118 -6.12 21.22 3.98
CA ALA A 118 -5.15 20.30 4.57
C ALA A 118 -5.73 18.87 4.67
N GLY A 119 -7.01 18.73 5.05
CA GLY A 119 -7.73 17.45 4.98
C GLY A 119 -7.74 16.85 3.58
N ALA A 120 -8.05 17.63 2.54
CA ALA A 120 -8.06 17.15 1.15
C ALA A 120 -6.68 16.65 0.71
N ILE A 121 -5.61 17.40 1.00
CA ILE A 121 -4.23 17.00 0.67
C ILE A 121 -3.86 15.68 1.37
N LEU A 122 -4.15 15.55 2.67
CA LEU A 122 -3.91 14.31 3.40
C LEU A 122 -4.79 13.16 2.90
N GLY A 123 -5.99 13.44 2.41
CA GLY A 123 -6.92 12.50 1.78
C GLY A 123 -6.38 11.94 0.47
N PHE A 124 -5.88 12.84 -0.38
CA PHE A 124 -5.16 12.48 -1.59
C PHE A 124 -3.94 11.63 -1.26
N LEU A 125 -3.12 12.05 -0.29
CA LEU A 125 -1.90 11.34 0.09
C LEU A 125 -2.20 9.93 0.60
N GLU A 126 -3.20 9.75 1.47
CA GLU A 126 -3.59 8.43 1.96
C GLU A 126 -4.00 7.51 0.80
N VAL A 127 -4.88 7.98 -0.09
CA VAL A 127 -5.33 7.18 -1.24
C VAL A 127 -4.20 6.91 -2.23
N TYR A 128 -3.34 7.88 -2.48
CA TYR A 128 -2.16 7.73 -3.32
C TYR A 128 -1.25 6.60 -2.79
N LEU A 129 -0.98 6.57 -1.49
CA LEU A 129 -0.15 5.52 -0.86
C LEU A 129 -0.81 4.14 -0.93
N ILE A 130 -2.13 4.06 -0.76
CA ILE A 130 -2.87 2.78 -0.92
C ILE A 130 -2.78 2.30 -2.36
N LEU A 131 -3.01 3.18 -3.34
CA LEU A 131 -2.89 2.85 -4.76
C LEU A 131 -1.48 2.42 -5.14
N PHE A 132 -0.45 3.09 -4.59
CA PHE A 132 0.93 2.68 -4.78
C PHE A 132 1.16 1.24 -4.32
N ILE A 133 0.72 0.87 -3.11
CA ILE A 133 0.86 -0.51 -2.61
C ILE A 133 0.13 -1.51 -3.52
N LEU A 134 -1.11 -1.22 -3.91
CA LEU A 134 -1.90 -2.13 -4.75
C LEU A 134 -1.28 -2.31 -6.15
N LEU A 135 -0.85 -1.22 -6.79
CA LEU A 135 -0.21 -1.27 -8.09
C LEU A 135 1.16 -1.94 -8.02
N PHE A 136 1.93 -1.69 -6.97
CA PHE A 136 3.23 -2.34 -6.77
C PHE A 136 3.06 -3.86 -6.64
N ILE A 137 2.13 -4.33 -5.81
CA ILE A 137 1.80 -5.76 -5.71
C ILE A 137 1.31 -6.30 -7.05
N GLY A 138 0.40 -5.58 -7.72
CA GLY A 138 -0.12 -5.97 -9.04
C GLY A 138 0.97 -6.12 -10.10
N GLY A 139 1.98 -5.26 -10.10
CA GLY A 139 3.11 -5.31 -11.02
C GLY A 139 4.08 -6.47 -10.76
N LEU A 140 4.10 -7.01 -9.54
CA LEU A 140 4.88 -8.21 -9.21
C LEU A 140 4.17 -9.51 -9.61
N LEU A 141 2.85 -9.47 -9.84
CA LEU A 141 2.10 -10.65 -10.23
C LEU A 141 2.30 -10.93 -11.74
N PRO A 142 2.60 -12.18 -12.13
CA PRO A 142 2.79 -12.59 -13.52
C PRO A 142 1.43 -12.76 -14.23
N ILE A 143 0.55 -11.77 -14.14
CA ILE A 143 -0.78 -11.77 -14.75
C ILE A 143 -0.73 -10.86 -16.00
N PRO A 144 -0.77 -11.42 -17.22
CA PRO A 144 -0.62 -10.64 -18.46
C PRO A 144 -1.60 -9.47 -18.57
N GLU A 145 -2.84 -9.66 -18.13
CA GLU A 145 -3.89 -8.64 -18.19
C GLU A 145 -3.58 -7.46 -17.26
N VAL A 146 -3.06 -7.73 -16.06
CA VAL A 146 -2.66 -6.69 -15.09
C VAL A 146 -1.45 -5.94 -15.61
N GLN A 147 -0.44 -6.65 -16.14
CA GLN A 147 0.77 -6.04 -16.70
C GLN A 147 0.45 -5.17 -17.92
N SER A 148 -0.41 -5.64 -18.83
CA SER A 148 -0.86 -4.85 -19.99
C SER A 148 -1.63 -3.60 -19.53
N ALA A 149 -2.59 -3.75 -18.60
CA ALA A 149 -3.38 -2.62 -18.11
C ALA A 149 -2.54 -1.55 -17.41
N MET A 150 -1.53 -1.97 -16.63
CA MET A 150 -0.57 -1.06 -15.99
C MET A 150 0.42 -0.46 -16.99
N GLY A 151 0.87 -1.25 -17.98
CA GLY A 151 1.76 -0.82 -19.05
C GLY A 151 1.14 0.24 -19.96
N ASP A 152 -0.18 0.24 -20.12
CA ASP A 152 -0.90 1.25 -20.90
C ASP A 152 -1.30 2.49 -20.07
N SER A 153 -1.18 2.43 -18.74
CA SER A 153 -1.63 3.49 -17.82
C SER A 153 -0.51 4.47 -17.48
N GLY A 154 -0.68 5.74 -17.86
CA GLY A 154 0.26 6.80 -17.49
C GLY A 154 0.29 7.05 -15.98
N ILE A 155 -0.88 7.04 -15.32
CA ILE A 155 -1.00 7.29 -13.89
C ILE A 155 -0.39 6.13 -13.09
N ALA A 156 -0.61 4.87 -13.49
CA ALA A 156 0.01 3.74 -12.82
C ALA A 156 1.53 3.82 -12.85
N LYS A 157 2.11 4.15 -14.02
CA LYS A 157 3.55 4.37 -14.17
C LYS A 157 4.04 5.50 -13.26
N VAL A 158 3.35 6.64 -13.24
CA VAL A 158 3.72 7.77 -12.37
C VAL A 158 3.73 7.34 -10.90
N ILE A 159 2.67 6.69 -10.43
CA ILE A 159 2.56 6.24 -9.03
C ILE A 159 3.71 5.28 -8.67
N VAL A 160 3.97 4.27 -9.51
CA VAL A 160 4.97 3.24 -9.22
C VAL A 160 6.40 3.78 -9.32
N HIS A 161 6.71 4.60 -10.33
CA HIS A 161 8.08 5.07 -10.59
C HIS A 161 8.49 6.32 -9.80
N HIS A 162 7.56 7.22 -9.45
CA HIS A 162 7.89 8.46 -8.73
C HIS A 162 7.71 8.36 -7.20
N THR A 163 7.55 7.16 -6.65
CA THR A 163 7.52 6.92 -5.19
C THR A 163 8.80 6.20 -4.71
N PRO A 164 10.00 6.81 -4.88
CA PRO A 164 11.30 6.11 -4.75
C PRO A 164 11.57 5.54 -3.36
N TYR A 165 11.12 6.23 -2.29
CA TYR A 165 11.44 5.82 -0.92
C TYR A 165 10.92 4.41 -0.55
N PHE A 166 9.81 3.99 -1.14
CA PHE A 166 9.24 2.67 -0.88
C PHE A 166 9.85 1.58 -1.77
N SER A 167 10.20 1.88 -3.02
CA SER A 167 10.79 0.89 -3.94
C SER A 167 12.11 0.33 -3.40
N ASP A 168 13.01 1.20 -2.91
CA ASP A 168 14.29 0.79 -2.34
C ASP A 168 14.11 0.01 -1.02
N LYS A 169 13.21 0.48 -0.14
CA LYS A 169 12.93 -0.20 1.13
C LYS A 169 12.24 -1.54 0.96
N VAL A 170 11.38 -1.69 -0.03
CA VAL A 170 10.77 -2.98 -0.36
C VAL A 170 11.82 -3.96 -0.87
N GLN A 171 12.77 -3.49 -1.69
CA GLN A 171 13.91 -4.31 -2.14
C GLN A 171 14.76 -4.78 -0.94
N GLU A 172 15.10 -3.87 -0.03
CA GLU A 172 15.85 -4.18 1.20
C GLU A 172 15.09 -5.20 2.09
N LEU A 173 13.78 -4.99 2.28
CA LEU A 173 12.98 -5.79 3.21
C LEU A 173 12.63 -7.18 2.71
N TRP A 174 12.36 -7.31 1.42
CA TRP A 174 11.86 -8.57 0.87
C TRP A 174 12.98 -9.39 0.24
N ILE A 175 14.04 -8.75 -0.28
CA ILE A 175 15.15 -9.42 -0.97
C ILE A 175 16.39 -9.55 -0.10
N GLN A 176 16.83 -8.49 0.59
CA GLN A 176 18.09 -8.47 1.34
C GLN A 176 17.99 -8.77 2.84
N TYR A 177 16.80 -9.07 3.37
CA TYR A 177 16.63 -9.28 4.81
C TYR A 177 17.47 -10.47 5.33
N ALA A 178 18.60 -10.13 5.97
CA ALA A 178 19.38 -10.98 6.84
C ALA A 178 18.94 -10.69 8.29
N PRO A 179 18.38 -11.67 9.02
CA PRO A 179 18.07 -11.48 10.43
C PRO A 179 19.35 -11.13 11.19
N LYS A 180 19.30 -10.11 12.04
CA LYS A 180 20.24 -9.98 13.16
C LYS A 180 19.75 -10.82 14.32
#